data_AF-A0A1V5KHD8-F1
#
_entry.id   AF-A0A1V5KHD8-F1
#
_cell.length_a   1.000
_cell.length_b   1.000
_cell.length_c   1.000
_cell.angle_alpha   90.00
_cell.angle_beta   90.00
_cell.angle_gamma   90.00
#
_symmetry.space_group_name_H-M   'P 1'
#
loop_
_entity.id
_entity.type
_entity.pdbx_description
1 polymer ?
#
loop_
_entity_poly.entity_id
_entity_poly.type
_entity_poly.pdbx_seq_one_letter_code
_entity_poly.pdbx_strand_id
1 'polypeptide(L)'
;MLLANYARQRRIGPYLGNWDDPVVVVHDIFNSRGLVLGNETPGVTKRTAVNLDGNTVTVGLTYPDQDYGFRKWLKPGQSWDTPWTFIGLYRDSHDPFAVVQGAVADFVRKHMGIRLAKIKNKPVFVYNTWVPFQDRIDEKLVHELAEAAAECGIEEFIIDAGWFTLAGNDSSVEKSWFKQCGDWRIDPGKFPRGLKPVFDHIKQLGMKPGLWISLGTVAKTSKTFAEFPQYWVRDQEGEILYLHQAGDPDNASGCFSTGWPDHMREVISKYIHEYGLAYAKLDLAVVTSPYTYDKRISGCYANGHLHKDREEALLMSFEKLYAMFDQVHESAPEVFIDCTFETVGKLQAIDYAMCKHAEGNWLSNFYEPTPVGNLRVRQMAWWRSPAIPAASLVIGNPRMDDPDAILYIKSLAGTLPILLGDPRKLSKATRAEFKRYADWLRMMQQRYDYMMYRQDLPGFGEPAAGAWDGWARINTDTRFGGIVGVFRHGAIEDSRKIAVPGLDAGRRYQVSSAPEGKPVATMTGHELMNKGFPVQGDKLYDGWLFEVRRLP
;
A
#
# COMPACT_ATOMS: atom_id res chain seq x y z
N MET A 1 21.99 -13.40 -15.73
CA MET A 1 20.71 -12.68 -15.88
C MET A 1 20.44 -11.88 -14.62
N LEU A 2 19.86 -10.69 -14.73
CA LEU A 2 19.44 -9.88 -13.59
C LEU A 2 17.91 -9.72 -13.58
N LEU A 3 17.29 -9.77 -12.41
CA LEU A 3 15.92 -9.31 -12.18
C LEU A 3 15.93 -8.08 -11.29
N ALA A 4 15.46 -6.95 -11.81
CA ALA A 4 15.30 -5.68 -11.10
C ALA A 4 13.81 -5.28 -11.03
N ASN A 5 13.50 -4.10 -10.51
CA ASN A 5 12.16 -3.61 -10.20
C ASN A 5 11.33 -4.65 -9.43
N TYR A 6 11.60 -4.80 -8.13
CA TYR A 6 10.96 -5.79 -7.26
C TYR A 6 11.20 -7.23 -7.76
N ALA A 7 12.37 -7.45 -8.37
CA ALA A 7 12.74 -8.68 -9.06
C ALA A 7 11.73 -9.15 -10.14
N ARG A 8 11.10 -8.22 -10.86
CA ARG A 8 10.19 -8.52 -11.98
C ARG A 8 10.79 -8.34 -13.36
N GLN A 9 11.62 -7.32 -13.55
CA GLN A 9 12.12 -6.91 -14.86
C GLN A 9 13.47 -7.55 -15.16
N ARG A 10 13.54 -8.30 -16.26
CA ARG A 10 14.81 -8.88 -16.74
C ARG A 10 15.72 -7.78 -17.27
N ARG A 11 17.00 -7.84 -16.91
CA ARG A 11 18.05 -6.98 -17.46
C ARG A 11 19.30 -7.78 -17.84
N ILE A 12 20.03 -7.23 -18.80
CA ILE A 12 21.33 -7.73 -19.28
C ILE A 12 22.36 -6.61 -19.04
N GLY A 13 23.53 -6.98 -18.54
CA GLY A 13 24.63 -6.04 -18.31
C GLY A 13 24.65 -5.42 -16.91
N PRO A 14 25.48 -4.38 -16.72
CA PRO A 14 25.57 -3.64 -15.47
C PRO A 14 24.24 -3.00 -15.10
N TYR A 15 24.02 -2.84 -13.80
CA TYR A 15 22.79 -2.25 -13.28
C TYR A 15 23.07 -1.39 -12.06
N LEU A 16 22.44 -0.22 -12.05
CA LEU A 16 22.37 0.69 -10.91
C LEU A 16 20.89 0.92 -10.61
N GLY A 17 20.43 0.35 -9.50
CA GLY A 17 19.12 0.54 -8.90
C GLY A 17 19.18 1.58 -7.81
N ASN A 18 18.10 2.34 -7.70
CA ASN A 18 17.91 3.32 -6.64
C ASN A 18 16.69 2.95 -5.79
N TRP A 19 15.69 3.80 -5.77
CA TRP A 19 14.64 3.86 -4.76
C TRP A 19 13.46 2.93 -5.02
N ASP A 20 13.36 2.43 -6.23
CA ASP A 20 12.33 1.58 -6.78
C ASP A 20 12.59 0.07 -6.54
N ASP A 21 13.72 -0.27 -5.92
CA ASP A 21 14.20 -1.66 -5.88
C ASP A 21 14.51 -2.19 -4.48
N PRO A 22 13.50 -2.64 -3.71
CA PRO A 22 13.73 -3.29 -2.42
C PRO A 22 14.41 -4.66 -2.57
N VAL A 23 14.28 -5.31 -3.74
CA VAL A 23 14.90 -6.61 -4.00
C VAL A 23 15.35 -6.78 -5.46
N VAL A 24 16.56 -7.29 -5.64
CA VAL A 24 17.18 -7.58 -6.94
C VAL A 24 17.71 -9.02 -6.94
N VAL A 25 17.59 -9.74 -8.05
CA VAL A 25 18.12 -11.11 -8.18
C VAL A 25 19.18 -11.19 -9.25
N VAL A 26 20.37 -11.66 -8.89
CA VAL A 26 21.43 -12.01 -9.84
C VAL A 26 21.41 -13.52 -10.02
N HIS A 27 21.16 -13.97 -11.24
CA HIS A 27 21.01 -15.38 -11.57
C HIS A 27 22.06 -15.84 -12.59
N ASP A 28 22.81 -16.87 -12.21
CA ASP A 28 23.72 -17.61 -13.08
C ASP A 28 22.94 -18.73 -13.78
N ILE A 29 22.55 -18.45 -15.01
CA ILE A 29 21.74 -19.34 -15.86
C ILE A 29 22.44 -20.67 -16.16
N PHE A 30 23.78 -20.70 -16.15
CA PHE A 30 24.54 -21.88 -16.56
C PHE A 30 24.66 -22.90 -15.43
N ASN A 31 24.64 -22.42 -14.18
CA ASN A 31 24.81 -23.25 -12.99
C ASN A 31 23.55 -23.32 -12.10
N SER A 32 22.41 -22.79 -12.59
CA SER A 32 21.12 -22.79 -11.88
C SER A 32 21.22 -22.31 -10.43
N ARG A 33 21.97 -21.24 -10.21
CA ARG A 33 22.27 -20.68 -8.89
C ARG A 33 22.24 -19.17 -8.95
N GLY A 34 22.26 -18.53 -7.80
CA GLY A 34 22.32 -17.08 -7.76
C GLY A 34 22.24 -16.52 -6.37
N LEU A 35 22.02 -15.22 -6.34
CA LEU A 35 21.86 -14.45 -5.12
C LEU A 35 20.72 -13.45 -5.24
N VAL A 36 20.05 -13.23 -4.13
CA VAL A 36 19.02 -12.22 -3.92
C VAL A 36 19.64 -11.11 -3.07
N LEU A 37 19.42 -9.87 -3.45
CA LEU A 37 19.88 -8.67 -2.76
C LEU A 37 18.66 -7.92 -2.25
N GLY A 38 18.42 -7.98 -0.95
CA GLY A 38 17.37 -7.23 -0.28
C GLY A 38 17.92 -5.98 0.39
N ASN A 39 17.18 -4.88 0.26
CA ASN A 39 17.58 -3.60 0.81
C ASN A 39 16.45 -2.97 1.62
N GLU A 40 16.67 -2.83 2.93
CA GLU A 40 15.69 -2.33 3.89
C GLU A 40 15.92 -0.84 4.22
N THR A 41 16.68 -0.16 3.37
CA THR A 41 16.86 1.30 3.40
C THR A 41 15.61 2.00 2.88
N PRO A 42 15.13 3.08 3.51
CA PRO A 42 13.91 3.74 3.10
C PRO A 42 14.06 4.64 1.88
N GLY A 43 13.05 4.57 1.00
CA GLY A 43 12.80 5.56 -0.03
C GLY A 43 13.99 5.83 -0.94
N VAL A 44 14.27 7.12 -1.13
CA VAL A 44 15.32 7.62 -2.04
C VAL A 44 16.76 7.41 -1.58
N THR A 45 16.97 6.95 -0.34
CA THR A 45 18.32 6.72 0.21
C THR A 45 18.88 5.33 -0.12
N LYS A 46 18.10 4.51 -0.83
CA LYS A 46 18.40 3.13 -1.21
C LYS A 46 19.26 3.05 -2.47
N ARG A 47 20.23 2.12 -2.47
CA ARG A 47 21.07 1.82 -3.63
C ARG A 47 21.37 0.32 -3.74
N THR A 48 21.23 -0.21 -4.94
CA THR A 48 21.66 -1.58 -5.29
C THR A 48 22.37 -1.54 -6.63
N ALA A 49 23.61 -2.04 -6.73
CA ALA A 49 24.31 -2.11 -8.01
C ALA A 49 24.95 -3.47 -8.27
N VAL A 50 24.95 -3.87 -9.53
CA VAL A 50 25.44 -5.16 -10.00
C VAL A 50 26.32 -4.95 -11.22
N ASN A 51 27.54 -5.50 -11.17
CA ASN A 51 28.53 -5.55 -12.23
C ASN A 51 28.89 -4.19 -12.86
N LEU A 52 28.89 -3.09 -12.09
CA LEU A 52 29.31 -1.77 -12.62
C LEU A 52 30.79 -1.74 -13.02
N ASP A 53 31.63 -2.53 -12.36
CA ASP A 53 33.05 -2.75 -12.67
C ASP A 53 33.32 -4.16 -13.24
N GLY A 54 32.25 -4.89 -13.57
CA GLY A 54 32.30 -6.22 -14.20
C GLY A 54 32.19 -7.41 -13.25
N ASN A 55 32.42 -7.28 -11.94
CA ASN A 55 32.38 -8.43 -11.02
C ASN A 55 31.88 -8.13 -9.60
N THR A 56 31.44 -6.91 -9.29
CA THR A 56 30.95 -6.59 -7.94
C THR A 56 29.44 -6.52 -7.84
N VAL A 57 28.96 -6.76 -6.61
CA VAL A 57 27.58 -6.53 -6.21
C VAL A 57 27.60 -5.68 -4.94
N THR A 58 26.77 -4.64 -4.90
CA THR A 58 26.67 -3.71 -3.77
C THR A 58 25.21 -3.47 -3.43
N VAL A 59 24.89 -3.44 -2.13
CA VAL A 59 23.54 -3.19 -1.61
C VAL A 59 23.67 -2.36 -0.34
N GLY A 60 22.88 -1.29 -0.21
CA GLY A 60 22.92 -0.41 0.95
C GLY A 60 22.42 1.00 0.64
N LEU A 61 23.15 1.99 1.14
CA LEU A 61 22.83 3.42 1.02
C LEU A 61 23.41 4.04 -0.26
N THR A 62 22.82 5.15 -0.68
CA THR A 62 23.29 5.98 -1.81
C THR A 62 24.66 6.61 -1.55
N TYR A 63 25.39 6.90 -2.63
CA TYR A 63 26.70 7.55 -2.60
C TYR A 63 26.58 9.08 -2.66
N PRO A 64 27.60 9.83 -2.19
CA PRO A 64 27.56 11.30 -2.14
C PRO A 64 27.35 12.02 -3.48
N ASP A 65 27.69 11.37 -4.60
CA ASP A 65 27.57 11.91 -5.97
C ASP A 65 26.20 11.63 -6.61
N GLN A 66 25.29 10.95 -5.91
CA GLN A 66 23.92 10.68 -6.37
C GLN A 66 22.94 11.80 -5.95
N ASP A 67 21.79 11.89 -6.62
CA ASP A 67 20.76 12.92 -6.38
C ASP A 67 20.27 13.02 -4.92
N TYR A 68 20.33 11.89 -4.21
CA TYR A 68 19.93 11.72 -2.82
C TYR A 68 21.03 11.02 -2.03
N GLY A 69 22.26 11.53 -2.10
CA GLY A 69 23.41 10.95 -1.40
C GLY A 69 23.20 10.85 0.11
N PHE A 70 23.54 9.71 0.68
CA PHE A 70 23.52 9.51 2.12
C PHE A 70 24.68 10.25 2.80
N ARG A 71 24.39 10.83 3.97
CA ARG A 71 25.39 11.37 4.88
C ARG A 71 24.94 11.16 6.33
N LYS A 72 25.91 10.87 7.20
CA LYS A 72 25.71 10.85 8.65
C LYS A 72 26.86 11.58 9.34
N TRP A 73 26.53 12.51 10.22
CA TRP A 73 27.54 13.22 11.02
C TRP A 73 27.70 12.53 12.37
N LEU A 74 28.94 12.16 12.70
CA LEU A 74 29.29 11.52 13.96
C LEU A 74 30.31 12.36 14.71
N LYS A 75 30.06 12.58 16.01
CA LYS A 75 31.08 13.13 16.92
C LYS A 75 32.17 12.08 17.18
N PRO A 76 33.39 12.49 17.60
CA PRO A 76 34.40 11.54 18.06
C PRO A 76 33.84 10.57 19.12
N GLY A 77 33.99 9.27 18.89
CA GLY A 77 33.49 8.20 19.76
C GLY A 77 32.01 7.82 19.58
N GLN A 78 31.27 8.50 18.69
CA GLN A 78 29.89 8.14 18.40
C GLN A 78 29.83 7.01 17.36
N SER A 79 28.97 6.02 17.60
CA SER A 79 28.61 4.98 16.64
C SER A 79 27.23 5.25 16.04
N TRP A 80 26.97 4.66 14.87
CA TRP A 80 25.65 4.64 14.24
C TRP A 80 25.51 3.35 13.43
N ASP A 81 24.33 2.75 13.49
CA ASP A 81 23.99 1.52 12.79
C ASP A 81 23.27 1.85 11.48
N THR A 82 23.70 1.23 10.39
CA THR A 82 23.04 1.37 9.09
C THR A 82 21.68 0.65 9.09
N PRO A 83 20.75 1.03 8.20
CA PRO A 83 19.64 0.16 7.83
C PRO A 83 20.13 -1.23 7.40
N TRP A 84 19.27 -2.22 7.61
CA TRP A 84 19.60 -3.61 7.29
C TRP A 84 19.59 -3.86 5.78
N THR A 85 20.41 -4.80 5.36
CA THR A 85 20.34 -5.43 4.04
C THR A 85 20.40 -6.94 4.24
N PHE A 86 19.92 -7.71 3.26
CA PHE A 86 20.06 -9.16 3.31
C PHE A 86 20.54 -9.71 1.96
N ILE A 87 21.32 -10.78 2.02
CA ILE A 87 21.76 -11.52 0.85
C ILE A 87 21.27 -12.97 1.00
N GLY A 88 20.42 -13.41 0.08
CA GLY A 88 19.97 -14.79 0.01
C GLY A 88 20.71 -15.54 -1.09
N LEU A 89 21.41 -16.63 -0.75
CA LEU A 89 22.08 -17.48 -1.74
C LEU A 89 21.19 -18.69 -2.07
N TYR A 90 21.13 -19.07 -3.34
CA TYR A 90 20.41 -20.27 -3.77
C TYR A 90 21.16 -21.03 -4.86
N ARG A 91 20.84 -22.31 -4.97
CA ARG A 91 21.32 -23.25 -5.98
C ARG A 91 20.17 -24.16 -6.41
N ASP A 92 20.39 -24.88 -7.52
CA ASP A 92 19.47 -25.86 -8.07
C ASP A 92 18.08 -25.29 -8.43
N SER A 93 18.02 -24.01 -8.85
CA SER A 93 16.80 -23.39 -9.40
C SER A 93 17.08 -22.80 -10.78
N HIS A 94 16.30 -23.23 -11.78
CA HIS A 94 16.31 -22.66 -13.13
C HIS A 94 15.41 -21.42 -13.25
N ASP A 95 14.54 -21.19 -12.25
CA ASP A 95 13.61 -20.06 -12.23
C ASP A 95 13.96 -19.10 -11.08
N PRO A 96 14.58 -17.95 -11.38
CA PRO A 96 14.87 -16.96 -10.35
C PRO A 96 13.61 -16.29 -9.77
N PHE A 97 12.46 -16.32 -10.46
CA PHE A 97 11.20 -15.80 -9.92
C PHE A 97 10.67 -16.68 -8.78
N ALA A 98 10.90 -18.00 -8.84
CA ALA A 98 10.49 -18.94 -7.80
C ALA A 98 11.15 -18.64 -6.45
N VAL A 99 12.40 -18.13 -6.45
CA VAL A 99 13.11 -17.76 -5.23
C VAL A 99 12.43 -16.57 -4.54
N VAL A 100 11.97 -15.59 -5.32
CA VAL A 100 11.28 -14.39 -4.81
C VAL A 100 9.92 -14.77 -4.23
N GLN A 101 9.13 -15.55 -4.98
CA GLN A 101 7.81 -16.01 -4.54
C GLN A 101 7.85 -17.02 -3.38
N GLY A 102 8.99 -17.69 -3.18
CA GLY A 102 9.22 -18.66 -2.11
C GLY A 102 10.00 -18.05 -0.96
N ALA A 103 11.31 -18.32 -0.92
CA ALA A 103 12.16 -18.03 0.24
C ALA A 103 12.19 -16.55 0.63
N VAL A 104 12.17 -15.62 -0.34
CA VAL A 104 12.17 -14.18 -0.04
C VAL A 104 10.84 -13.74 0.57
N ALA A 105 9.72 -14.10 -0.07
CA ALA A 105 8.39 -13.81 0.47
C ALA A 105 8.20 -14.42 1.89
N ASP A 106 8.74 -15.63 2.12
CA ASP A 106 8.77 -16.28 3.42
C ASP A 106 9.62 -15.51 4.44
N PHE A 107 10.81 -15.04 4.06
CA PHE A 107 11.64 -14.20 4.91
C PHE A 107 10.92 -12.90 5.29
N VAL A 108 10.33 -12.21 4.31
CA VAL A 108 9.59 -10.95 4.52
C VAL A 108 8.42 -11.17 5.50
N ARG A 109 7.60 -12.21 5.30
CA ARG A 109 6.40 -12.40 6.13
C ARG A 109 6.68 -13.02 7.51
N LYS A 110 7.71 -13.89 7.64
CA LYS A 110 7.99 -14.63 8.89
C LYS A 110 9.08 -14.00 9.75
N HIS A 111 10.05 -13.31 9.14
CA HIS A 111 11.31 -12.97 9.82
C HIS A 111 11.64 -11.48 9.80
N MET A 112 11.19 -10.73 8.80
CA MET A 112 11.49 -9.29 8.68
C MET A 112 10.76 -8.42 9.71
N GLY A 113 9.73 -8.96 10.36
CA GLY A 113 8.99 -8.25 11.42
C GLY A 113 8.02 -7.19 10.89
N ILE A 114 7.50 -7.38 9.67
CA ILE A 114 6.52 -6.48 9.06
C ILE A 114 5.26 -6.30 9.91
N ARG A 115 4.69 -5.09 9.92
CA ARG A 115 3.49 -4.75 10.70
C ARG A 115 2.27 -5.57 10.35
N LEU A 116 2.05 -5.80 9.05
CA LEU A 116 0.91 -6.57 8.57
C LEU A 116 0.85 -7.99 9.16
N ALA A 117 2.01 -8.59 9.48
CA ALA A 117 2.08 -9.91 10.13
C ALA A 117 1.73 -9.89 11.63
N LYS A 118 1.77 -8.70 12.26
CA LYS A 118 1.54 -8.51 13.71
C LYS A 118 0.09 -8.21 14.06
N ILE A 119 -0.68 -7.63 13.13
CA ILE A 119 -2.09 -7.29 13.37
C ILE A 119 -2.98 -8.53 13.28
N LYS A 120 -3.92 -8.64 14.23
CA LYS A 120 -4.85 -9.78 14.27
C LYS A 120 -5.94 -9.65 13.21
N ASN A 121 -6.52 -8.46 13.08
CA ASN A 121 -7.67 -8.21 12.23
C ASN A 121 -7.27 -7.37 11.01
N LYS A 122 -6.93 -8.05 9.91
CA LYS A 122 -6.60 -7.40 8.64
C LYS A 122 -7.87 -6.93 7.93
N PRO A 123 -7.93 -5.69 7.42
CA PRO A 123 -9.09 -5.17 6.69
C PRO A 123 -9.33 -5.99 5.41
N VAL A 124 -10.55 -6.45 5.13
CA VAL A 124 -10.82 -7.15 3.85
C VAL A 124 -11.56 -6.30 2.83
N PHE A 125 -12.22 -5.22 3.26
CA PHE A 125 -12.91 -4.31 2.34
C PHE A 125 -13.09 -2.90 2.91
N VAL A 126 -12.45 -1.94 2.26
CA VAL A 126 -12.35 -0.54 2.71
C VAL A 126 -13.13 0.39 1.78
N TYR A 127 -13.79 1.39 2.37
CA TYR A 127 -14.40 2.52 1.66
C TYR A 127 -13.65 3.81 1.93
N ASN A 128 -13.58 4.68 0.93
CA ASN A 128 -13.03 6.02 1.08
C ASN A 128 -13.92 7.07 0.40
N THR A 129 -14.13 8.21 1.05
CA THR A 129 -15.06 9.27 0.57
C THR A 129 -14.47 10.20 -0.49
N TRP A 130 -13.18 10.12 -0.85
CA TRP A 130 -12.53 11.14 -1.67
C TRP A 130 -13.19 11.38 -3.04
N VAL A 131 -13.57 10.32 -3.76
CA VAL A 131 -14.22 10.42 -5.06
C VAL A 131 -15.67 9.96 -4.91
N PRO A 132 -16.68 10.78 -5.26
CA PRO A 132 -16.60 12.07 -5.94
C PRO A 132 -16.64 13.31 -5.02
N PHE A 133 -16.65 13.12 -3.69
CA PHE A 133 -17.01 14.20 -2.75
C PHE A 133 -15.90 15.23 -2.55
N GLN A 134 -14.63 14.80 -2.68
CA GLN A 134 -13.44 15.57 -2.37
C GLN A 134 -13.52 16.11 -0.94
N ASP A 135 -13.31 17.41 -0.75
CA ASP A 135 -13.42 18.09 0.54
C ASP A 135 -14.84 18.54 0.91
N ARG A 136 -15.84 18.23 0.08
CA ARG A 136 -17.26 18.50 0.32
C ARG A 136 -17.92 17.36 1.08
N ILE A 137 -17.44 17.16 2.30
CA ILE A 137 -17.99 16.21 3.26
C ILE A 137 -18.62 16.95 4.43
N ASP A 138 -19.72 16.42 4.94
CA ASP A 138 -20.36 16.89 6.17
C ASP A 138 -20.96 15.71 6.94
N GLU A 139 -21.42 15.99 8.14
CA GLU A 139 -22.00 14.99 9.04
C GLU A 139 -23.16 14.22 8.38
N LYS A 140 -24.07 14.91 7.69
CA LYS A 140 -25.23 14.28 7.06
C LYS A 140 -24.81 13.32 5.95
N LEU A 141 -23.96 13.78 5.05
CA LEU A 141 -23.45 13.00 3.94
C LEU A 141 -22.71 11.75 4.45
N VAL A 142 -21.83 11.89 5.45
CA VAL A 142 -21.08 10.75 6.00
C VAL A 142 -22.03 9.70 6.59
N HIS A 143 -23.08 10.10 7.30
CA HIS A 143 -24.08 9.15 7.81
C HIS A 143 -24.78 8.38 6.68
N GLU A 144 -25.28 9.08 5.66
CA GLU A 144 -25.96 8.43 4.52
C GLU A 144 -25.03 7.50 3.73
N LEU A 145 -23.75 7.87 3.59
CA LEU A 145 -22.74 7.04 2.97
C LEU A 145 -22.42 5.80 3.82
N ALA A 146 -22.31 5.95 5.14
CA ALA A 146 -22.04 4.85 6.05
C ALA A 146 -23.15 3.80 6.03
N GLU A 147 -24.42 4.23 6.04
CA GLU A 147 -25.57 3.32 5.93
C GLU A 147 -25.52 2.50 4.63
N ALA A 148 -25.28 3.16 3.49
CA ALA A 148 -25.18 2.48 2.20
C ALA A 148 -23.92 1.61 2.05
N ALA A 149 -22.79 2.01 2.65
CA ALA A 149 -21.56 1.24 2.69
C ALA A 149 -21.72 -0.04 3.53
N ALA A 150 -22.43 0.02 4.66
CA ALA A 150 -22.74 -1.13 5.49
C ALA A 150 -23.55 -2.19 4.73
N GLU A 151 -24.51 -1.76 3.90
CA GLU A 151 -25.26 -2.66 3.00
C GLU A 151 -24.35 -3.36 1.96
N CYS A 152 -23.17 -2.81 1.67
CA CYS A 152 -22.17 -3.39 0.77
C CYS A 152 -21.18 -4.32 1.49
N GLY A 153 -21.27 -4.48 2.82
CA GLY A 153 -20.39 -5.34 3.61
C GLY A 153 -19.00 -4.76 3.91
N ILE A 154 -18.84 -3.45 3.78
CA ILE A 154 -17.60 -2.72 4.07
C ILE A 154 -17.24 -2.86 5.55
N GLU A 155 -15.95 -2.94 5.85
CA GLU A 155 -15.42 -3.13 7.22
C GLU A 155 -14.71 -1.89 7.76
N GLU A 156 -14.09 -1.10 6.87
CA GLU A 156 -13.41 0.14 7.22
C GLU A 156 -14.00 1.30 6.40
N PHE A 157 -14.40 2.37 7.09
CA PHE A 157 -15.00 3.56 6.48
C PHE A 157 -14.09 4.76 6.70
N ILE A 158 -13.39 5.21 5.65
CA ILE A 158 -12.46 6.33 5.71
C ILE A 158 -13.17 7.61 5.30
N ILE A 159 -13.22 8.57 6.22
CA ILE A 159 -13.55 9.97 5.93
C ILE A 159 -12.27 10.64 5.42
N ASP A 160 -12.23 10.94 4.13
CA ASP A 160 -11.08 11.58 3.48
C ASP A 160 -11.02 13.10 3.78
N ALA A 161 -10.19 13.86 3.06
CA ALA A 161 -9.93 15.27 3.32
C ALA A 161 -11.22 16.12 3.42
N GLY A 162 -11.17 17.19 4.22
CA GLY A 162 -12.25 18.17 4.36
C GLY A 162 -12.97 18.17 5.71
N TRP A 163 -12.67 17.25 6.64
CA TRP A 163 -13.30 17.19 7.96
C TRP A 163 -12.76 18.22 8.97
N PHE A 164 -11.70 18.92 8.60
CA PHE A 164 -10.91 19.78 9.47
C PHE A 164 -10.89 21.25 9.02
N THR A 165 -10.51 22.14 9.94
CA THR A 165 -10.32 23.57 9.69
C THR A 165 -9.19 24.15 10.53
N LEU A 166 -8.80 25.40 10.23
CA LEU A 166 -7.82 26.17 11.01
C LEU A 166 -8.48 26.89 12.20
N ALA A 167 -7.70 27.17 13.23
CA ALA A 167 -8.16 28.00 14.34
C ALA A 167 -8.56 29.41 13.86
N GLY A 168 -9.76 29.86 14.22
CA GLY A 168 -10.26 31.19 13.88
C GLY A 168 -10.76 31.36 12.45
N ASN A 169 -10.74 30.30 11.62
CA ASN A 169 -11.40 30.32 10.32
C ASN A 169 -12.93 30.38 10.49
N ASP A 170 -13.58 31.14 9.61
CA ASP A 170 -15.02 31.05 9.41
C ASP A 170 -15.35 29.79 8.60
N SER A 171 -15.97 28.81 9.26
CA SER A 171 -16.40 27.55 8.66
C SER A 171 -17.54 27.70 7.65
N SER A 172 -18.14 28.89 7.52
CA SER A 172 -19.17 29.16 6.51
C SER A 172 -18.59 29.37 5.09
N VAL A 173 -17.28 29.56 4.98
CA VAL A 173 -16.60 29.79 3.69
C VAL A 173 -15.90 28.52 3.24
N GLU A 174 -16.35 27.96 2.12
CA GLU A 174 -15.71 26.80 1.50
C GLU A 174 -14.29 27.16 1.04
N LYS A 175 -13.30 26.44 1.56
CA LYS A 175 -11.88 26.58 1.20
C LYS A 175 -11.32 25.21 0.89
N SER A 176 -10.46 25.14 -0.11
CA SER A 176 -9.80 23.90 -0.50
C SER A 176 -9.04 23.28 0.68
N TRP A 177 -9.11 21.95 0.81
CA TRP A 177 -8.53 21.19 1.92
C TRP A 177 -7.08 21.58 2.25
N PHE A 178 -6.24 21.81 1.22
CA PHE A 178 -4.80 22.05 1.42
C PHE A 178 -4.54 23.37 2.15
N LYS A 179 -5.42 24.37 2.00
CA LYS A 179 -5.35 25.65 2.74
C LYS A 179 -5.88 25.56 4.17
N GLN A 180 -6.32 24.37 4.60
CA GLN A 180 -6.89 24.14 5.92
C GLN A 180 -6.07 23.16 6.76
N CYS A 181 -4.95 22.65 6.26
CA CYS A 181 -4.09 21.71 6.98
C CYS A 181 -3.22 22.39 8.04
N GLY A 182 -2.89 21.67 9.11
CA GLY A 182 -1.96 22.12 10.16
C GLY A 182 -2.55 22.00 11.56
N ASP A 183 -3.70 22.62 11.81
CA ASP A 183 -4.29 22.66 13.16
C ASP A 183 -5.10 21.40 13.51
N TRP A 184 -5.48 20.62 12.49
CA TRP A 184 -6.24 19.35 12.62
C TRP A 184 -7.44 19.44 13.58
N ARG A 185 -8.15 20.57 13.55
CA ARG A 185 -9.37 20.79 14.35
C ARG A 185 -10.58 20.39 13.54
N ILE A 186 -11.52 19.68 14.15
CA ILE A 186 -12.79 19.34 13.50
C ILE A 186 -13.51 20.62 13.08
N ASP A 187 -13.98 20.67 11.83
CA ASP A 187 -14.77 21.78 11.29
C ASP A 187 -16.19 21.76 11.90
N PRO A 188 -16.57 22.74 12.74
CA PRO A 188 -17.89 22.76 13.38
C PRO A 188 -19.02 23.13 12.41
N GLY A 189 -18.72 23.72 11.24
CA GLY A 189 -19.72 23.96 10.19
C GLY A 189 -20.12 22.67 9.48
N LYS A 190 -19.17 21.76 9.28
CA LYS A 190 -19.39 20.45 8.64
C LYS A 190 -19.82 19.37 9.63
N PHE A 191 -19.27 19.42 10.84
CA PHE A 191 -19.49 18.45 11.92
C PHE A 191 -19.85 19.18 13.21
N PRO A 192 -21.06 19.77 13.31
CA PRO A 192 -21.48 20.58 14.45
C PRO A 192 -21.49 19.83 15.78
N ARG A 193 -21.62 18.50 15.75
CA ARG A 193 -21.55 17.64 16.94
C ARG A 193 -20.17 16.98 17.14
N GLY A 194 -19.18 17.38 16.35
CA GLY A 194 -17.86 16.75 16.28
C GLY A 194 -17.89 15.38 15.61
N LEU A 195 -16.74 14.69 15.61
CA LEU A 195 -16.60 13.36 14.97
C LEU A 195 -17.04 12.19 15.84
N LYS A 196 -17.24 12.40 17.16
CA LYS A 196 -17.57 11.29 18.07
C LYS A 196 -18.91 10.62 17.71
N PRO A 197 -20.02 11.36 17.48
CA PRO A 197 -21.28 10.75 17.06
C PRO A 197 -21.20 10.06 15.70
N VAL A 198 -20.39 10.60 14.78
CA VAL A 198 -20.15 10.03 13.45
C VAL A 198 -19.44 8.69 13.56
N PHE A 199 -18.37 8.64 14.36
CA PHE A 199 -17.60 7.41 14.58
C PHE A 199 -18.43 6.36 15.31
N ASP A 200 -19.23 6.77 16.30
CA ASP A 200 -20.14 5.86 16.99
C ASP A 200 -21.19 5.28 16.05
N HIS A 201 -21.71 6.08 15.12
CA HIS A 201 -22.64 5.60 14.09
C HIS A 201 -21.99 4.60 13.12
N ILE A 202 -20.78 4.89 12.62
CA ILE A 202 -19.99 3.97 11.79
C ILE A 202 -19.77 2.63 12.54
N LYS A 203 -19.42 2.69 13.83
CA LYS A 203 -19.25 1.51 14.68
C LYS A 203 -20.54 0.73 14.90
N GLN A 204 -21.66 1.42 15.11
CA GLN A 204 -22.98 0.78 15.26
C GLN A 204 -23.40 0.01 13.99
N LEU A 205 -22.96 0.46 12.82
CA LEU A 205 -23.14 -0.22 11.55
C LEU A 205 -22.16 -1.40 11.32
N GLY A 206 -21.28 -1.68 12.28
CA GLY A 206 -20.31 -2.78 12.23
C GLY A 206 -19.00 -2.45 11.52
N MET A 207 -18.73 -1.16 11.25
CA MET A 207 -17.51 -0.70 10.56
C MET A 207 -16.53 -0.02 11.52
N LYS A 208 -15.27 0.01 11.13
CA LYS A 208 -14.20 0.77 11.79
C LYS A 208 -14.06 2.16 11.15
N PRO A 209 -14.08 3.25 11.93
CA PRO A 209 -13.89 4.58 11.39
C PRO A 209 -12.42 4.86 11.07
N GLY A 210 -12.20 5.50 9.92
CA GLY A 210 -10.91 5.97 9.45
C GLY A 210 -10.92 7.46 9.12
N LEU A 211 -9.73 8.08 9.16
CA LEU A 211 -9.51 9.47 8.77
C LEU A 211 -8.30 9.58 7.86
N TRP A 212 -8.41 10.48 6.90
CA TRP A 212 -7.27 11.03 6.19
C TRP A 212 -6.62 12.18 6.97
N ILE A 213 -5.29 12.18 7.07
CA ILE A 213 -4.46 13.25 7.67
C ILE A 213 -3.21 13.44 6.82
N SER A 214 -2.89 14.67 6.41
CA SER A 214 -1.58 14.99 5.83
C SER A 214 -0.54 15.16 6.92
N LEU A 215 0.57 14.42 6.83
CA LEU A 215 1.65 14.56 7.81
C LEU A 215 2.61 15.71 7.50
N GLY A 216 2.71 16.08 6.22
CA GLY A 216 3.67 17.06 5.75
C GLY A 216 3.08 18.46 5.64
N THR A 217 1.83 18.60 5.22
CA THR A 217 1.25 19.89 4.79
C THR A 217 0.75 20.73 5.95
N VAL A 218 1.21 21.98 6.00
CA VAL A 218 0.75 22.99 6.97
C VAL A 218 0.50 24.30 6.23
N ALA A 219 -0.70 24.87 6.38
CA ALA A 219 -0.99 26.20 5.85
C ALA A 219 -0.26 27.27 6.68
N LYS A 220 0.36 28.26 6.05
CA LYS A 220 1.09 29.34 6.74
C LYS A 220 0.17 30.26 7.55
N THR A 221 -1.13 30.23 7.27
CA THR A 221 -2.18 30.92 8.05
C THR A 221 -2.63 30.14 9.28
N SER A 222 -2.17 28.89 9.45
CA SER A 222 -2.53 28.07 10.62
C SER A 222 -1.89 28.60 11.89
N LYS A 223 -2.54 28.32 13.02
CA LYS A 223 -1.98 28.64 14.34
C LYS A 223 -0.70 27.84 14.59
N THR A 224 -0.71 26.57 14.19
CA THR A 224 0.43 25.65 14.28
C THR A 224 1.67 26.22 13.57
N PHE A 225 1.50 26.83 12.39
CA PHE A 225 2.60 27.46 11.67
C PHE A 225 3.28 28.58 12.46
N ALA A 226 2.47 29.45 13.08
CA ALA A 226 2.94 30.58 13.86
C ALA A 226 3.58 30.17 15.20
N GLU A 227 3.07 29.11 15.84
CA GLU A 227 3.54 28.64 17.14
C GLU A 227 4.87 27.87 17.07
N PHE A 228 5.17 27.20 15.95
CA PHE A 228 6.37 26.36 15.81
C PHE A 228 7.28 26.78 14.64
N PRO A 229 7.81 28.01 14.61
CA PRO A 229 8.63 28.51 13.50
C PRO A 229 9.90 27.69 13.22
N GLN A 230 10.36 26.91 14.20
CA GLN A 230 11.54 26.04 14.14
C GLN A 230 11.27 24.65 13.53
N TYR A 231 10.04 24.33 13.11
CA TYR A 231 9.71 23.00 12.57
C TYR A 231 9.75 22.93 11.04
N TRP A 232 9.84 24.05 10.33
CA TRP A 232 9.59 24.06 8.89
C TRP A 232 10.80 23.68 8.06
N VAL A 233 10.56 22.87 7.03
CA VAL A 233 11.55 22.57 6.00
C VAL A 233 12.02 23.87 5.35
N ARG A 234 13.33 23.96 5.12
CA ARG A 234 13.97 25.07 4.41
C ARG A 234 14.65 24.61 3.13
N ASP A 235 14.64 25.46 2.11
CA ASP A 235 15.46 25.31 0.91
C ASP A 235 16.92 25.77 1.14
N GLN A 236 17.75 25.68 0.11
CA GLN A 236 19.17 26.00 0.18
C GLN A 236 19.44 27.48 0.50
N GLU A 237 18.50 28.36 0.14
CA GLU A 237 18.52 29.80 0.41
C GLU A 237 18.04 30.14 1.83
N GLY A 238 17.47 29.16 2.56
CA GLY A 238 16.96 29.32 3.92
C GLY A 238 15.48 29.70 4.00
N GLU A 239 14.79 29.73 2.87
CA GLU A 239 13.37 30.06 2.78
C GLU A 239 12.49 28.84 3.10
N ILE A 240 11.27 29.10 3.57
CA ILE A 240 10.33 28.03 3.93
C ILE A 240 9.86 27.33 2.66
N LEU A 241 10.03 26.00 2.67
CA LEU A 241 9.73 25.15 1.53
C LEU A 241 8.47 24.32 1.77
N TYR A 242 7.68 24.15 0.73
CA TYR A 242 6.60 23.17 0.65
C TYR A 242 7.02 22.01 -0.26
N LEU A 243 7.13 20.82 0.31
CA LEU A 243 7.65 19.66 -0.42
C LEU A 243 6.66 19.14 -1.47
N HIS A 244 5.36 19.37 -1.30
CA HIS A 244 4.34 18.83 -2.21
C HIS A 244 4.34 19.55 -3.57
N GLN A 245 4.59 20.87 -3.59
CA GLN A 245 4.54 21.70 -4.79
C GLN A 245 5.54 22.85 -4.72
N ALA A 246 6.31 23.03 -5.81
CA ALA A 246 7.25 24.13 -5.97
C ALA A 246 6.57 25.50 -5.96
N GLY A 247 7.16 26.46 -5.24
CA GLY A 247 6.74 27.86 -5.30
C GLY A 247 5.37 28.17 -4.69
N ASP A 248 4.82 27.26 -3.88
CA ASP A 248 3.58 27.52 -3.14
C ASP A 248 3.83 28.56 -2.03
N PRO A 249 3.18 29.74 -2.08
CA PRO A 249 3.39 30.77 -1.08
C PRO A 249 2.58 30.53 0.20
N ASP A 250 1.53 29.71 0.14
CA ASP A 250 0.50 29.57 1.17
C ASP A 250 0.80 28.42 2.14
N ASN A 251 1.65 27.47 1.75
CA ASN A 251 1.90 26.24 2.52
C ASN A 251 3.38 26.05 2.89
N ALA A 252 3.61 25.20 3.88
CA ALA A 252 4.91 24.77 4.36
C ALA A 252 4.90 23.26 4.62
N SER A 253 6.10 22.67 4.66
CA SER A 253 6.27 21.29 5.10
C SER A 253 6.90 21.19 6.49
N GLY A 254 6.33 20.35 7.35
CA GLY A 254 6.94 19.99 8.63
C GLY A 254 8.21 19.14 8.43
N CYS A 255 9.30 19.51 9.08
CA CYS A 255 10.57 18.79 9.03
C CYS A 255 10.61 17.70 10.09
N PHE A 256 10.67 16.44 9.67
CA PHE A 256 10.65 15.29 10.57
C PHE A 256 11.93 15.12 11.40
N SER A 257 12.96 15.89 11.11
CA SER A 257 14.18 15.97 11.92
C SER A 257 14.12 17.12 12.95
N THR A 258 12.92 17.42 13.45
CA THR A 258 12.61 18.40 14.51
C THR A 258 11.65 17.77 15.53
N GLY A 259 10.92 18.59 16.30
CA GLY A 259 9.81 18.12 17.15
C GLY A 259 8.49 17.89 16.40
N TRP A 260 8.44 18.12 15.08
CA TRP A 260 7.24 17.89 14.27
C TRP A 260 6.64 16.47 14.36
N PRO A 261 7.43 15.37 14.36
CA PRO A 261 6.86 14.03 14.50
C PRO A 261 6.13 13.84 15.83
N ASP A 262 6.63 14.41 16.93
CA ASP A 262 5.96 14.33 18.23
C ASP A 262 4.60 15.05 18.20
N HIS A 263 4.54 16.23 17.55
CA HIS A 263 3.29 16.95 17.35
C HIS A 263 2.27 16.13 16.53
N MET A 264 2.70 15.55 15.42
CA MET A 264 1.80 14.71 14.60
C MET A 264 1.38 13.43 15.30
N ARG A 265 2.25 12.83 16.11
CA ARG A 265 1.88 11.71 17.00
C ARG A 265 0.77 12.12 17.96
N GLU A 266 0.86 13.28 18.59
CA GLU A 266 -0.17 13.78 19.52
C GLU A 266 -1.51 13.99 18.81
N VAL A 267 -1.50 14.58 17.61
CA VAL A 267 -2.70 14.73 16.78
C VAL A 267 -3.35 13.38 16.49
N ILE A 268 -2.59 12.41 15.97
CA ILE A 268 -3.11 11.08 15.63
C ILE A 268 -3.61 10.36 16.90
N SER A 269 -2.81 10.38 17.96
CA SER A 269 -3.14 9.73 19.24
C SER A 269 -4.41 10.29 19.86
N LYS A 270 -4.64 11.60 19.75
CA LYS A 270 -5.89 12.23 20.16
C LYS A 270 -7.09 11.60 19.44
N TYR A 271 -7.04 11.50 18.11
CA TYR A 271 -8.14 10.91 17.33
C TYR A 271 -8.33 9.41 17.59
N ILE A 272 -7.26 8.69 17.88
CA ILE A 272 -7.33 7.29 18.32
C ILE A 272 -8.03 7.19 19.68
N HIS A 273 -7.55 7.88 20.71
CA HIS A 273 -8.00 7.64 22.08
C HIS A 273 -9.31 8.34 22.44
N GLU A 274 -9.57 9.55 21.90
CA GLU A 274 -10.78 10.31 22.23
C GLU A 274 -11.97 9.96 21.31
N TYR A 275 -11.71 9.61 20.05
CA TYR A 275 -12.75 9.37 19.04
C TYR A 275 -12.84 7.89 18.63
N GLY A 276 -11.76 7.12 18.80
CA GLY A 276 -11.66 5.72 18.42
C GLY A 276 -11.40 5.53 16.94
N LEU A 277 -10.49 6.34 16.38
CA LEU A 277 -9.90 6.15 15.05
C LEU A 277 -9.23 4.77 14.98
N ALA A 278 -9.57 3.98 13.96
CA ALA A 278 -9.05 2.62 13.77
C ALA A 278 -8.27 2.44 12.46
N TYR A 279 -8.45 3.33 11.49
CA TYR A 279 -7.71 3.34 10.22
C TYR A 279 -7.17 4.74 9.95
N ALA A 280 -5.86 4.93 10.02
CA ALA A 280 -5.20 6.20 9.77
C ALA A 280 -4.64 6.21 8.34
N LYS A 281 -5.31 6.91 7.42
CA LYS A 281 -4.81 7.16 6.06
C LYS A 281 -3.91 8.40 6.11
N LEU A 282 -2.60 8.21 6.09
CA LEU A 282 -1.63 9.27 6.32
C LEU A 282 -0.97 9.69 5.01
N ASP A 283 -1.17 10.91 4.56
CA ASP A 283 -0.57 11.43 3.31
C ASP A 283 0.84 12.00 3.54
N LEU A 284 1.79 11.56 2.71
CA LEU A 284 3.23 11.58 2.98
C LEU A 284 4.02 12.38 1.94
N ALA A 285 3.83 13.70 1.92
CA ALA A 285 4.79 14.65 1.33
C ALA A 285 5.86 15.07 2.36
N VAL A 286 6.59 14.09 2.90
CA VAL A 286 7.44 14.24 4.11
C VAL A 286 8.94 14.40 3.82
N VAL A 287 9.50 13.56 2.93
CA VAL A 287 10.95 13.60 2.57
C VAL A 287 11.13 13.97 1.11
N THR A 288 10.40 13.26 0.25
CA THR A 288 10.24 13.57 -1.17
C THR A 288 8.76 13.56 -1.46
N SER A 289 8.26 14.52 -2.24
CA SER A 289 6.90 14.43 -2.75
C SER A 289 6.86 13.52 -3.98
N PRO A 290 5.79 12.71 -4.11
CA PRO A 290 5.54 11.96 -5.32
C PRO A 290 5.05 12.82 -6.49
N TYR A 291 4.76 14.11 -6.24
CA TYR A 291 4.23 15.08 -7.21
C TYR A 291 5.28 15.99 -7.84
N THR A 292 6.50 16.01 -7.30
CA THR A 292 7.61 16.82 -7.81
C THR A 292 8.77 15.93 -8.19
N TYR A 293 9.46 16.21 -9.31
CA TYR A 293 10.72 15.56 -9.68
C TYR A 293 11.95 16.41 -9.37
N ASP A 294 11.76 17.65 -8.90
CA ASP A 294 12.86 18.55 -8.57
C ASP A 294 13.52 18.12 -7.25
N LYS A 295 14.77 17.67 -7.32
CA LYS A 295 15.55 17.26 -6.14
C LYS A 295 15.84 18.39 -5.17
N ARG A 296 15.75 19.66 -5.62
CA ARG A 296 15.86 20.82 -4.71
C ARG A 296 14.66 20.90 -3.77
N ILE A 297 13.56 20.24 -4.11
CA ILE A 297 12.33 20.14 -3.33
C ILE A 297 12.28 18.78 -2.64
N SER A 298 13.32 18.49 -1.85
CA SER A 298 13.43 17.27 -1.07
C SER A 298 14.37 17.42 0.12
N GLY A 299 14.06 16.73 1.22
CA GLY A 299 14.80 16.86 2.46
C GLY A 299 14.65 18.25 3.07
N CYS A 300 15.67 18.72 3.79
CA CYS A 300 15.65 20.01 4.47
C CYS A 300 17.07 20.58 4.63
N TYR A 301 17.26 21.85 4.30
CA TYR A 301 18.54 22.55 4.40
C TYR A 301 18.67 23.44 5.64
N ALA A 302 17.67 23.40 6.55
CA ALA A 302 17.64 24.27 7.72
C ALA A 302 18.86 24.08 8.63
N ASN A 303 19.44 25.20 9.08
CA ASN A 303 20.43 25.22 10.15
C ASN A 303 19.73 25.16 11.51
N GLY A 304 20.26 24.37 12.45
CA GLY A 304 19.74 24.27 13.81
C GLY A 304 18.69 23.17 14.05
N HIS A 305 18.31 22.43 13.01
CA HIS A 305 17.55 21.19 13.16
C HIS A 305 18.46 20.06 13.68
N LEU A 306 17.90 18.86 13.92
CA LEU A 306 18.66 17.71 14.39
C LEU A 306 19.66 17.20 13.34
N HIS A 307 19.39 17.41 12.06
CA HIS A 307 20.32 17.15 10.95
C HIS A 307 21.29 18.31 10.76
N LYS A 308 22.47 18.04 10.20
CA LYS A 308 23.46 19.07 9.83
C LYS A 308 23.27 19.66 8.44
N ASP A 309 22.70 18.89 7.52
CA ASP A 309 22.49 19.26 6.13
C ASP A 309 21.35 18.44 5.52
N ARG A 310 21.03 18.71 4.24
CA ARG A 310 19.98 17.99 3.51
C ARG A 310 20.26 16.50 3.45
N GLU A 311 21.49 16.10 3.15
CA GLU A 311 21.83 14.69 2.96
C GLU A 311 21.59 13.85 4.22
N GLU A 312 21.92 14.39 5.41
CA GLU A 312 21.57 13.75 6.69
C GLU A 312 20.06 13.85 6.99
N ALA A 313 19.40 14.95 6.59
CA ALA A 313 17.95 15.11 6.77
C ALA A 313 17.13 14.04 6.05
N LEU A 314 17.58 13.54 4.89
CA LEU A 314 16.86 12.57 4.07
C LEU A 314 16.57 11.27 4.85
N LEU A 315 17.62 10.61 5.36
CA LEU A 315 17.46 9.35 6.10
C LEU A 315 16.84 9.60 7.47
N MET A 316 17.30 10.63 8.20
CA MET A 316 16.80 10.93 9.55
C MET A 316 15.29 11.20 9.55
N SER A 317 14.76 11.87 8.53
CA SER A 317 13.33 12.15 8.43
C SER A 317 12.49 10.89 8.25
N PHE A 318 12.98 9.90 7.48
CA PHE A 318 12.33 8.58 7.40
C PHE A 318 12.40 7.84 8.73
N GLU A 319 13.57 7.80 9.37
CA GLU A 319 13.76 7.13 10.68
C GLU A 319 12.81 7.72 11.74
N LYS A 320 12.67 9.05 11.77
CA LYS A 320 11.78 9.74 12.72
C LYS A 320 10.31 9.55 12.40
N LEU A 321 9.94 9.53 11.11
CA LEU A 321 8.58 9.18 10.69
C LEU A 321 8.19 7.78 11.14
N TYR A 322 9.08 6.80 10.94
CA TYR A 322 8.81 5.43 11.31
C TYR A 322 8.82 5.20 12.83
N ALA A 323 9.72 5.86 13.55
CA ALA A 323 9.69 5.86 15.02
C ALA A 323 8.36 6.43 15.56
N MET A 324 7.81 7.47 14.91
CA MET A 324 6.50 8.00 15.24
C MET A 324 5.39 6.96 15.05
N PHE A 325 5.41 6.20 13.95
CA PHE A 325 4.45 5.11 13.71
C PHE A 325 4.59 3.99 14.74
N ASP A 326 5.81 3.60 15.09
CA ASP A 326 6.04 2.59 16.13
C ASP A 326 5.47 3.04 17.48
N GLN A 327 5.67 4.29 17.87
CA GLN A 327 5.11 4.87 19.10
C GLN A 327 3.57 4.94 19.08
N VAL A 328 2.96 5.23 17.93
CA VAL A 328 1.50 5.14 17.79
C VAL A 328 1.03 3.71 18.05
N HIS A 329 1.69 2.71 17.44
CA HIS A 329 1.36 1.29 17.62
C HIS A 329 1.60 0.79 19.05
N GLU A 330 2.57 1.31 19.79
CA GLU A 330 2.77 0.97 21.21
C GLU A 330 1.52 1.28 22.05
N SER A 331 0.86 2.41 21.76
CA SER A 331 -0.38 2.81 22.47
C SER A 331 -1.65 2.24 21.85
N ALA A 332 -1.63 1.90 20.55
CA ALA A 332 -2.79 1.42 19.80
C ALA A 332 -2.39 0.31 18.80
N PRO A 333 -2.12 -0.93 19.27
CA PRO A 333 -1.52 -1.97 18.43
C PRO A 333 -2.33 -2.43 17.22
N GLU A 334 -3.65 -2.21 17.25
CA GLU A 334 -4.61 -2.63 16.22
C GLU A 334 -5.01 -1.49 15.26
N VAL A 335 -4.49 -0.27 15.43
CA VAL A 335 -4.71 0.79 14.43
C VAL A 335 -4.01 0.39 13.14
N PHE A 336 -4.69 0.55 12.00
CA PHE A 336 -4.11 0.31 10.69
C PHE A 336 -3.51 1.62 10.17
N ILE A 337 -2.20 1.67 9.96
CA ILE A 337 -1.54 2.81 9.32
C ILE A 337 -1.42 2.53 7.83
N ASP A 338 -2.13 3.33 7.04
CA ASP A 338 -2.06 3.35 5.58
C ASP A 338 -1.24 4.55 5.13
N CYS A 339 0.00 4.27 4.75
CA CYS A 339 0.91 5.26 4.20
C CYS A 339 0.47 5.65 2.79
N THR A 340 -0.18 6.80 2.68
CA THR A 340 -0.58 7.34 1.40
C THR A 340 0.58 8.09 0.74
N PHE A 341 1.25 7.40 -0.18
CA PHE A 341 2.25 7.99 -1.07
C PHE A 341 1.64 8.07 -2.46
N GLU A 342 0.96 9.16 -2.78
CA GLU A 342 0.23 9.26 -4.05
C GLU A 342 1.19 9.32 -5.25
N THR A 343 1.59 8.17 -5.79
CA THR A 343 2.67 8.14 -6.78
C THR A 343 2.20 8.59 -8.17
N VAL A 344 2.60 9.80 -8.59
CA VAL A 344 2.51 10.24 -10.00
C VAL A 344 3.72 9.73 -10.78
N GLY A 345 3.98 8.41 -10.68
CA GLY A 345 5.14 7.74 -11.27
C GLY A 345 6.37 7.63 -10.36
N LYS A 346 6.32 8.27 -9.18
CA LYS A 346 7.36 8.21 -8.14
C LYS A 346 7.13 7.01 -7.20
N LEU A 347 7.53 5.82 -7.66
CA LEU A 347 7.25 4.52 -7.03
C LEU A 347 8.21 4.14 -5.87
N GLN A 348 8.97 5.11 -5.33
CA GLN A 348 10.09 4.88 -4.40
C GLN A 348 9.73 4.42 -2.98
N ALA A 349 8.48 4.48 -2.57
CA ALA A 349 8.13 4.47 -1.14
C ALA A 349 7.51 3.15 -0.63
N ILE A 350 7.40 2.14 -1.49
CA ILE A 350 6.94 0.80 -1.09
C ILE A 350 8.15 -0.10 -0.94
N ASP A 351 8.68 -0.14 0.27
CA ASP A 351 9.85 -0.95 0.56
C ASP A 351 9.73 -1.67 1.90
N TYR A 352 10.76 -2.46 2.19
CA TYR A 352 10.85 -3.23 3.40
C TYR A 352 10.91 -2.36 4.65
N ALA A 353 11.46 -1.14 4.58
CA ALA A 353 11.48 -0.22 5.70
C ALA A 353 10.05 0.17 6.08
N MET A 354 9.26 0.66 5.11
CA MET A 354 7.87 1.03 5.37
C MET A 354 7.05 -0.15 5.91
N CYS A 355 7.21 -1.36 5.35
CA CYS A 355 6.45 -2.54 5.76
C CYS A 355 6.70 -2.94 7.23
N LYS A 356 7.84 -2.55 7.82
CA LYS A 356 8.16 -2.79 9.24
C LYS A 356 7.43 -1.87 10.20
N HIS A 357 6.94 -0.73 9.72
CA HIS A 357 6.40 0.36 10.54
C HIS A 357 4.94 0.72 10.21
N ALA A 358 4.41 0.31 9.06
CA ALA A 358 3.01 0.50 8.67
C ALA A 358 2.45 -0.72 7.91
N GLU A 359 1.13 -0.91 7.96
CA GLU A 359 0.45 -2.06 7.36
C GLU A 359 0.09 -1.86 5.88
N GLY A 360 -0.30 -0.65 5.50
CA GLY A 360 -0.77 -0.31 4.15
C GLY A 360 0.08 0.74 3.46
N ASN A 361 0.11 0.67 2.12
CA ASN A 361 0.70 1.68 1.25
C ASN A 361 -0.22 1.97 0.08
N TRP A 362 -0.75 3.19 0.01
CA TRP A 362 -1.50 3.67 -1.15
C TRP A 362 -0.58 3.86 -2.35
N LEU A 363 -0.65 2.92 -3.28
CA LEU A 363 0.21 2.85 -4.45
C LEU A 363 -0.06 3.99 -5.43
N SER A 364 -1.31 4.19 -5.83
CA SER A 364 -1.65 5.09 -6.93
C SER A 364 -3.16 5.31 -7.02
N ASN A 365 -3.52 6.40 -7.72
CA ASN A 365 -4.87 6.87 -7.96
C ASN A 365 -5.32 6.49 -9.39
N PHE A 366 -6.26 5.56 -9.52
CA PHE A 366 -6.83 5.15 -10.81
C PHE A 366 -8.18 5.82 -11.07
N TYR A 367 -8.31 6.45 -12.22
CA TYR A 367 -9.54 7.10 -12.65
C TYR A 367 -10.13 6.48 -13.92
N GLU A 368 -9.42 5.50 -14.50
CA GLU A 368 -9.88 4.79 -15.68
C GLU A 368 -11.14 3.98 -15.38
N PRO A 369 -12.13 3.97 -16.27
CA PRO A 369 -13.31 3.12 -16.13
C PRO A 369 -12.98 1.65 -16.41
N THR A 370 -13.92 0.78 -16.06
CA THR A 370 -13.90 -0.62 -16.49
C THR A 370 -13.91 -0.72 -18.04
N PRO A 371 -13.15 -1.65 -18.67
CA PRO A 371 -12.28 -2.68 -18.10
C PRO A 371 -10.80 -2.30 -17.94
N VAL A 372 -10.42 -1.11 -18.40
CA VAL A 372 -9.02 -0.67 -18.42
C VAL A 372 -8.49 -0.50 -17.00
N GLY A 373 -9.25 0.17 -16.11
CA GLY A 373 -8.83 0.35 -14.74
C GLY A 373 -8.63 -0.98 -13.99
N ASN A 374 -9.49 -1.97 -14.23
CA ASN A 374 -9.35 -3.32 -13.64
C ASN A 374 -8.04 -4.00 -14.07
N LEU A 375 -7.68 -3.90 -15.35
CA LEU A 375 -6.39 -4.41 -15.84
C LEU A 375 -5.23 -3.71 -15.11
N ARG A 376 -5.25 -2.38 -15.03
CA ARG A 376 -4.16 -1.59 -14.41
C ARG A 376 -3.98 -1.93 -12.93
N VAL A 377 -5.08 -2.14 -12.20
CA VAL A 377 -5.05 -2.65 -10.82
C VAL A 377 -4.24 -3.95 -10.74
N ARG A 378 -4.54 -4.93 -11.61
CA ARG A 378 -3.87 -6.23 -11.60
C ARG A 378 -2.41 -6.14 -12.05
N GLN A 379 -2.08 -5.27 -13.00
CA GLN A 379 -0.69 -5.00 -13.42
C GLN A 379 0.15 -4.49 -12.25
N MET A 380 -0.33 -3.47 -11.54
CA MET A 380 0.42 -2.93 -10.41
C MET A 380 0.62 -3.92 -9.28
N ALA A 381 -0.41 -4.71 -8.97
CA ALA A 381 -0.31 -5.79 -8.01
C ALA A 381 0.74 -6.81 -8.47
N TRP A 382 0.69 -7.24 -9.73
CA TRP A 382 1.65 -8.20 -10.29
C TRP A 382 3.10 -7.70 -10.19
N TRP A 383 3.37 -6.42 -10.48
CA TRP A 383 4.71 -5.85 -10.44
C TRP A 383 5.40 -5.91 -9.06
N ARG A 384 4.65 -6.01 -7.95
CA ARG A 384 5.21 -5.86 -6.58
C ARG A 384 4.99 -7.06 -5.68
N SER A 385 3.87 -7.76 -5.86
CA SER A 385 3.33 -8.68 -4.87
C SER A 385 4.11 -9.99 -4.61
N PRO A 386 5.18 -10.36 -5.36
CA PRO A 386 6.14 -11.36 -4.89
C PRO A 386 7.15 -10.83 -3.88
N ALA A 387 7.54 -9.56 -4.01
CA ALA A 387 8.56 -8.93 -3.19
C ALA A 387 7.97 -8.30 -1.93
N ILE A 388 6.76 -7.74 -2.05
CA ILE A 388 6.03 -7.03 -1.00
C ILE A 388 4.71 -7.76 -0.75
N PRO A 389 4.26 -7.93 0.50
CA PRO A 389 2.98 -8.57 0.80
C PRO A 389 1.82 -7.93 0.03
N ALA A 390 1.03 -8.73 -0.69
CA ALA A 390 0.01 -8.18 -1.58
C ALA A 390 -1.06 -7.34 -0.85
N ALA A 391 -1.36 -7.66 0.41
CA ALA A 391 -2.31 -6.92 1.22
C ALA A 391 -1.78 -5.58 1.76
N SER A 392 -0.48 -5.30 1.70
CA SER A 392 0.02 -3.95 1.98
C SER A 392 -0.07 -3.03 0.77
N LEU A 393 -0.44 -3.57 -0.41
CA LEU A 393 -0.62 -2.80 -1.64
C LEU A 393 -2.06 -2.27 -1.68
N VAL A 394 -2.24 -0.98 -1.43
CA VAL A 394 -3.54 -0.31 -1.49
C VAL A 394 -3.64 0.39 -2.84
N ILE A 395 -4.60 0.02 -3.67
CA ILE A 395 -4.77 0.56 -5.04
C ILE A 395 -6.06 1.36 -5.09
N GLY A 396 -5.91 2.68 -5.09
CA GLY A 396 -7.00 3.60 -4.81
C GLY A 396 -7.69 4.17 -6.04
N ASN A 397 -8.90 4.67 -5.80
CA ASN A 397 -9.82 5.33 -6.74
C ASN A 397 -10.66 4.49 -7.72
N PRO A 398 -10.55 3.14 -7.82
CA PRO A 398 -11.66 2.36 -8.35
C PRO A 398 -12.99 2.69 -7.68
N ARG A 399 -14.05 2.79 -8.48
CA ARG A 399 -15.35 3.28 -8.05
C ARG A 399 -16.37 2.16 -7.96
N MET A 400 -17.11 2.12 -6.86
CA MET A 400 -18.21 1.19 -6.65
C MET A 400 -19.47 1.56 -7.45
N ASP A 401 -19.55 2.80 -7.93
CA ASP A 401 -20.62 3.31 -8.81
C ASP A 401 -20.24 3.29 -10.31
N ASP A 402 -19.17 2.56 -10.68
CA ASP A 402 -18.85 2.21 -12.06
C ASP A 402 -19.84 1.12 -12.58
N PRO A 403 -20.28 1.16 -13.85
CA PRO A 403 -21.23 0.18 -14.40
C PRO A 403 -20.86 -1.29 -14.17
N ASP A 404 -19.57 -1.62 -14.15
CA ASP A 404 -19.06 -2.98 -13.96
C ASP A 404 -18.22 -3.11 -12.67
N ALA A 405 -18.57 -2.35 -11.63
CA ALA A 405 -17.79 -2.24 -10.40
C ALA A 405 -17.54 -3.56 -9.64
N ILE A 406 -18.34 -4.60 -9.90
CA ILE A 406 -18.07 -5.95 -9.36
C ILE A 406 -16.75 -6.52 -9.89
N LEU A 407 -16.32 -6.17 -11.10
CA LEU A 407 -15.03 -6.57 -11.61
C LEU A 407 -13.87 -5.91 -10.83
N TYR A 408 -14.09 -4.74 -10.20
CA TYR A 408 -13.08 -4.10 -9.37
C TYR A 408 -12.84 -4.85 -8.06
N ILE A 409 -13.88 -5.19 -7.30
CA ILE A 409 -13.68 -5.96 -6.07
C ILE A 409 -13.04 -7.32 -6.36
N LYS A 410 -13.39 -7.96 -7.49
CA LYS A 410 -12.72 -9.18 -7.95
C LYS A 410 -11.24 -8.96 -8.24
N SER A 411 -10.90 -7.90 -8.97
CA SER A 411 -9.50 -7.57 -9.32
C SER A 411 -8.67 -7.24 -8.07
N LEU A 412 -9.26 -6.47 -7.15
CA LEU A 412 -8.62 -6.03 -5.91
C LEU A 412 -8.53 -7.11 -4.84
N ALA A 413 -9.27 -8.23 -4.94
CA ALA A 413 -9.12 -9.37 -4.03
C ALA A 413 -7.68 -9.96 -4.03
N GLY A 414 -6.90 -9.65 -5.07
CA GLY A 414 -5.48 -9.97 -5.15
C GLY A 414 -4.59 -9.12 -4.23
N THR A 415 -5.10 -8.00 -3.70
CA THR A 415 -4.42 -7.03 -2.83
C THR A 415 -5.29 -6.69 -1.61
N LEU A 416 -5.27 -5.45 -1.10
CA LEU A 416 -6.31 -4.92 -0.20
C LEU A 416 -7.43 -4.25 -1.02
N PRO A 417 -8.68 -4.76 -0.97
CA PRO A 417 -9.81 -4.09 -1.61
C PRO A 417 -10.15 -2.76 -0.95
N ILE A 418 -9.97 -1.69 -1.71
CA ILE A 418 -10.47 -0.35 -1.38
C ILE A 418 -11.26 0.20 -2.55
N LEU A 419 -12.47 0.70 -2.30
CA LEU A 419 -13.32 1.34 -3.31
C LEU A 419 -13.77 2.71 -2.83
N LEU A 420 -13.97 3.60 -3.81
CA LEU A 420 -14.58 4.91 -3.65
C LEU A 420 -15.92 4.92 -4.43
N GLY A 421 -16.46 6.10 -4.73
CA GLY A 421 -17.74 6.26 -5.42
C GLY A 421 -18.88 6.53 -4.45
N ASP A 422 -20.11 6.65 -4.96
CA ASP A 422 -21.29 6.93 -4.13
C ASP A 422 -22.15 5.66 -3.93
N PRO A 423 -22.01 4.92 -2.81
CA PRO A 423 -22.79 3.72 -2.52
C PRO A 423 -24.31 3.97 -2.54
N ARG A 424 -24.75 5.22 -2.32
CA ARG A 424 -26.19 5.58 -2.32
C ARG A 424 -26.80 5.46 -3.72
N LYS A 425 -25.99 5.56 -4.79
CA LYS A 425 -26.44 5.41 -6.17
C LYS A 425 -26.62 3.95 -6.60
N LEU A 426 -26.09 3.01 -5.84
CA LEU A 426 -26.20 1.58 -6.15
C LEU A 426 -27.61 1.09 -5.86
N SER A 427 -28.11 0.20 -6.71
CA SER A 427 -29.33 -0.55 -6.42
C SER A 427 -29.13 -1.45 -5.20
N LYS A 428 -30.22 -1.77 -4.50
CA LYS A 428 -30.19 -2.76 -3.39
C LYS A 428 -29.58 -4.10 -3.82
N ALA A 429 -29.85 -4.54 -5.04
CA ALA A 429 -29.30 -5.78 -5.59
C ALA A 429 -27.77 -5.70 -5.75
N THR A 430 -27.25 -4.58 -6.25
CA THR A 430 -25.82 -4.33 -6.41
C THR A 430 -25.10 -4.24 -5.06
N ARG A 431 -25.68 -3.53 -4.08
CA ARG A 431 -25.13 -3.48 -2.71
C ARG A 431 -25.07 -4.87 -2.09
N ALA A 432 -26.15 -5.65 -2.21
CA ALA A 432 -26.18 -7.04 -1.76
C ALA A 432 -25.15 -7.92 -2.49
N GLU A 433 -24.82 -7.64 -3.75
CA GLU A 433 -23.76 -8.34 -4.47
C GLU A 433 -22.37 -8.02 -3.94
N PHE A 434 -22.05 -6.74 -3.73
CA PHE A 434 -20.82 -6.35 -3.02
C PHE A 434 -20.71 -7.05 -1.67
N LYS A 435 -21.81 -7.07 -0.90
CA LYS A 435 -21.85 -7.73 0.39
C LYS A 435 -21.52 -9.22 0.31
N ARG A 436 -22.03 -9.94 -0.69
CA ARG A 436 -21.70 -11.36 -0.88
C ARG A 436 -20.20 -11.58 -1.11
N TYR A 437 -19.55 -10.73 -1.91
CA TYR A 437 -18.09 -10.80 -2.09
C TYR A 437 -17.33 -10.42 -0.81
N ALA A 438 -17.75 -9.36 -0.12
CA ALA A 438 -17.13 -8.93 1.12
C ALA A 438 -17.20 -10.01 2.22
N ASP A 439 -18.38 -10.60 2.42
CA ASP A 439 -18.59 -11.70 3.36
C ASP A 439 -17.76 -12.93 2.97
N TRP A 440 -17.67 -13.23 1.66
CA TRP A 440 -16.82 -14.32 1.17
C TRP A 440 -15.34 -14.04 1.46
N LEU A 441 -14.82 -12.85 1.14
CA LEU A 441 -13.42 -12.47 1.43
C LEU A 441 -13.11 -12.54 2.94
N ARG A 442 -14.01 -12.05 3.79
CA ARG A 442 -13.90 -12.17 5.26
C ARG A 442 -13.80 -13.63 5.68
N MET A 443 -14.69 -14.49 5.17
CA MET A 443 -14.68 -15.92 5.47
C MET A 443 -13.38 -16.59 5.01
N MET A 444 -12.90 -16.26 3.82
CA MET A 444 -11.63 -16.79 3.30
C MET A 444 -10.45 -16.34 4.15
N GLN A 445 -10.43 -15.09 4.62
CA GLN A 445 -9.38 -14.57 5.48
C GLN A 445 -9.39 -15.26 6.84
N GLN A 446 -10.56 -15.47 7.45
CA GLN A 446 -10.69 -16.21 8.71
C GLN A 446 -10.28 -17.68 8.57
N ARG A 447 -10.58 -18.31 7.43
CA ARG A 447 -10.30 -19.74 7.21
C ARG A 447 -8.84 -20.02 6.83
N TYR A 448 -8.22 -19.13 6.07
CA TYR A 448 -6.91 -19.39 5.44
C TYR A 448 -5.82 -18.39 5.80
N ASP A 449 -6.14 -17.24 6.40
CA ASP A 449 -5.20 -16.11 6.57
C ASP A 449 -4.47 -15.78 5.26
N TYR A 450 -5.21 -15.75 4.14
CA TYR A 450 -4.64 -15.67 2.80
C TYR A 450 -3.95 -14.33 2.54
N MET A 451 -4.23 -13.28 3.34
CA MET A 451 -3.76 -11.93 3.05
C MET A 451 -2.23 -11.80 3.05
N MET A 452 -1.52 -12.68 3.75
CA MET A 452 -0.05 -12.72 3.77
C MET A 452 0.59 -13.43 2.57
N TYR A 453 -0.21 -14.01 1.69
CA TYR A 453 0.26 -14.89 0.62
C TYR A 453 -0.08 -14.33 -0.75
N ARG A 454 0.82 -14.59 -1.69
CA ARG A 454 0.65 -14.34 -3.12
C ARG A 454 1.56 -15.26 -3.93
N GLN A 455 0.99 -15.90 -4.94
CA GLN A 455 1.71 -16.71 -5.93
C GLN A 455 1.17 -16.42 -7.31
N ASP A 456 2.04 -16.35 -8.31
CA ASP A 456 1.62 -16.30 -9.71
C ASP A 456 1.10 -17.67 -10.14
N LEU A 457 0.07 -17.65 -10.99
CA LEU A 457 -0.46 -18.87 -11.56
C LEU A 457 0.48 -19.36 -12.67
N PRO A 458 0.88 -20.65 -12.69
CA PRO A 458 1.69 -21.20 -13.78
C PRO A 458 1.03 -20.98 -15.14
N GLY A 459 1.83 -20.55 -16.12
CA GLY A 459 1.36 -20.27 -17.48
C GLY A 459 0.69 -18.90 -17.68
N PHE A 460 0.70 -18.04 -16.67
CA PHE A 460 0.26 -16.65 -16.75
C PHE A 460 1.45 -15.70 -16.63
N GLY A 461 1.43 -14.63 -17.43
CA GLY A 461 2.42 -13.56 -17.41
C GLY A 461 1.91 -12.32 -16.69
N GLU A 462 2.58 -11.20 -16.96
CA GLU A 462 2.06 -9.88 -16.61
C GLU A 462 0.65 -9.69 -17.23
N PRO A 463 -0.33 -9.16 -16.47
CA PRO A 463 -1.65 -8.86 -17.03
C PRO A 463 -1.54 -7.93 -18.25
N ALA A 464 -2.13 -8.34 -19.37
CA ALA A 464 -2.04 -7.62 -20.63
C ALA A 464 -3.33 -7.69 -21.45
N ALA A 465 -3.57 -6.67 -22.27
CA ALA A 465 -4.64 -6.69 -23.28
C ALA A 465 -4.45 -7.85 -24.25
N GLY A 466 -5.54 -8.54 -24.57
CA GLY A 466 -5.52 -9.72 -25.43
C GLY A 466 -5.12 -11.01 -24.72
N ALA A 467 -4.97 -11.01 -23.39
CA ALA A 467 -4.50 -12.16 -22.64
C ALA A 467 -5.46 -12.55 -21.50
N TRP A 468 -5.24 -13.76 -20.99
CA TRP A 468 -5.72 -14.12 -19.67
C TRP A 468 -4.66 -13.80 -18.63
N ASP A 469 -5.10 -13.45 -17.43
CA ASP A 469 -4.24 -13.20 -16.27
C ASP A 469 -4.82 -13.83 -15.00
N GLY A 470 -4.03 -13.88 -13.93
CA GLY A 470 -4.52 -14.37 -12.66
C GLY A 470 -3.46 -14.50 -11.58
N TRP A 471 -3.93 -14.85 -10.39
CA TRP A 471 -3.13 -14.94 -9.18
C TRP A 471 -3.71 -15.97 -8.21
N ALA A 472 -2.86 -16.47 -7.32
CA ALA A 472 -3.24 -17.29 -6.18
C ALA A 472 -2.80 -16.62 -4.87
N ARG A 473 -3.55 -16.87 -3.80
CA ARG A 473 -3.20 -16.54 -2.41
C ARG A 473 -3.46 -17.79 -1.57
N ILE A 474 -2.64 -18.81 -1.79
CA ILE A 474 -2.68 -20.06 -1.04
C ILE A 474 -1.80 -19.90 0.19
N ASN A 475 -2.33 -20.29 1.35
CA ASN A 475 -1.52 -20.40 2.55
C ASN A 475 -0.59 -21.60 2.43
N THR A 476 0.66 -21.34 2.04
CA THR A 476 1.67 -22.36 1.76
C THR A 476 2.25 -23.02 3.00
N ASP A 477 2.02 -22.44 4.19
CA ASP A 477 2.43 -23.02 5.47
C ASP A 477 1.50 -24.16 5.88
N THR A 478 0.20 -23.90 5.89
CA THR A 478 -0.81 -24.91 6.28
C THR A 478 -1.17 -25.83 5.13
N ARG A 479 -1.04 -25.34 3.88
CA ARG A 479 -1.53 -25.96 2.65
C ARG A 479 -3.00 -26.37 2.74
N PHE A 480 -3.76 -25.74 3.64
CA PHE A 480 -5.18 -26.06 3.83
C PHE A 480 -6.05 -25.46 2.73
N GLY A 481 -5.59 -24.36 2.11
CA GLY A 481 -6.30 -23.72 1.02
C GLY A 481 -6.00 -22.24 0.88
N GLY A 482 -6.87 -21.56 0.17
CA GLY A 482 -6.80 -20.13 -0.07
C GLY A 482 -7.71 -19.71 -1.22
N ILE A 483 -7.39 -18.59 -1.86
CA ILE A 483 -8.18 -18.03 -2.94
C ILE A 483 -7.39 -17.92 -4.25
N VAL A 484 -8.10 -18.01 -5.37
CA VAL A 484 -7.56 -17.87 -6.73
C VAL A 484 -8.41 -16.88 -7.51
N GLY A 485 -7.77 -15.96 -8.22
CA GLY A 485 -8.43 -15.04 -9.15
C GLY A 485 -7.93 -15.23 -10.58
N VAL A 486 -8.85 -15.27 -11.53
CA VAL A 486 -8.57 -15.48 -12.96
C VAL A 486 -9.38 -14.49 -13.77
N PHE A 487 -8.77 -13.87 -14.77
CA PHE A 487 -9.38 -12.80 -15.55
C PHE A 487 -9.14 -13.00 -17.03
N ARG A 488 -10.18 -12.77 -17.83
CA ARG A 488 -10.09 -12.68 -19.29
C ARG A 488 -10.11 -11.21 -19.66
N HIS A 489 -9.09 -10.75 -20.36
CA HIS A 489 -8.98 -9.35 -20.75
C HIS A 489 -8.67 -9.21 -22.24
N GLY A 490 -9.68 -9.46 -23.07
CA GLY A 490 -9.55 -9.38 -24.53
C GLY A 490 -9.00 -10.63 -25.20
N ALA A 491 -8.74 -11.70 -24.46
CA ALA A 491 -8.19 -12.94 -25.03
C ALA A 491 -9.16 -13.60 -26.01
N ILE A 492 -8.63 -14.14 -27.11
CA ILE A 492 -9.43 -14.82 -28.13
C ILE A 492 -10.02 -16.12 -27.57
N GLU A 493 -9.22 -16.87 -26.82
CA GLU A 493 -9.67 -18.09 -26.15
C GLU A 493 -10.68 -17.76 -25.06
N ASP A 494 -11.80 -18.48 -25.07
CA ASP A 494 -12.90 -18.36 -24.09
C ASP A 494 -12.71 -19.24 -22.86
N SER A 495 -11.66 -20.05 -22.84
CA SER A 495 -11.38 -21.00 -21.77
C SER A 495 -9.89 -21.18 -21.51
N ARG A 496 -9.56 -21.50 -20.25
CA ARG A 496 -8.21 -21.80 -19.78
C ARG A 496 -8.23 -22.89 -18.70
N LYS A 497 -7.14 -23.65 -18.62
CA LYS A 497 -6.87 -24.52 -17.46
C LYS A 497 -6.02 -23.78 -16.45
N ILE A 498 -6.42 -23.87 -15.18
CA ILE A 498 -5.84 -23.12 -14.08
C ILE A 498 -5.13 -24.08 -13.13
N ALA A 499 -3.80 -24.06 -13.15
CA ALA A 499 -2.97 -24.77 -12.19
C ALA A 499 -2.82 -23.94 -10.92
N VAL A 500 -2.93 -24.56 -9.74
CA VAL A 500 -2.86 -23.87 -8.45
C VAL A 500 -1.59 -24.27 -7.71
N PRO A 501 -0.63 -23.35 -7.47
CA PRO A 501 0.63 -23.67 -6.80
C PRO A 501 0.47 -23.83 -5.28
N GLY A 502 1.48 -24.42 -4.64
CA GLY A 502 1.61 -24.38 -3.17
C GLY A 502 0.75 -25.38 -2.39
N LEU A 503 0.23 -26.42 -3.05
CA LEU A 503 -0.64 -27.43 -2.44
C LEU A 503 0.14 -28.66 -1.95
N ASP A 504 -0.48 -29.44 -1.07
CA ASP A 504 0.03 -30.77 -0.70
C ASP A 504 -0.34 -31.78 -1.80
N ALA A 505 0.67 -32.34 -2.47
CA ALA A 505 0.49 -33.25 -3.59
C ALA A 505 -0.37 -34.49 -3.26
N GLY A 506 -0.28 -35.01 -2.02
CA GLY A 506 -0.95 -36.23 -1.59
C GLY A 506 -2.37 -36.02 -1.07
N ARG A 507 -2.84 -34.78 -0.96
CA ARG A 507 -4.17 -34.44 -0.41
C ARG A 507 -5.16 -34.12 -1.51
N ARG A 508 -6.45 -34.26 -1.22
CA ARG A 508 -7.53 -33.87 -2.15
C ARG A 508 -8.00 -32.45 -1.84
N TYR A 509 -8.32 -31.71 -2.89
CA TYR A 509 -8.82 -30.35 -2.81
C TYR A 509 -10.11 -30.23 -3.61
N GLN A 510 -11.03 -29.45 -3.07
CA GLN A 510 -12.23 -28.96 -3.77
C GLN A 510 -11.98 -27.52 -4.20
N VAL A 511 -12.24 -27.25 -5.47
CA VAL A 511 -12.29 -25.88 -6.01
C VAL A 511 -13.75 -25.48 -6.12
N SER A 512 -14.12 -24.33 -5.57
CA SER A 512 -15.49 -23.80 -5.61
C SER A 512 -15.52 -22.36 -6.11
N SER A 513 -16.51 -22.01 -6.93
CA SER A 513 -16.68 -20.63 -7.42
C SER A 513 -17.15 -19.72 -6.29
N ALA A 514 -16.64 -18.49 -6.26
CA ALA A 514 -17.10 -17.45 -5.34
C ALA A 514 -18.16 -16.54 -5.98
N PRO A 515 -19.04 -15.92 -5.18
CA PRO A 515 -19.20 -16.12 -3.74
C PRO A 515 -20.13 -17.30 -3.39
N GLU A 516 -20.81 -17.93 -4.37
CA GLU A 516 -21.86 -18.93 -4.12
C GLU A 516 -21.36 -20.29 -3.61
N GLY A 517 -20.06 -20.57 -3.71
CA GLY A 517 -19.45 -21.81 -3.24
C GLY A 517 -19.76 -23.04 -4.10
N LYS A 518 -20.19 -22.87 -5.36
CA LYS A 518 -20.53 -24.00 -6.24
C LYS A 518 -19.27 -24.81 -6.58
N PRO A 519 -19.25 -26.13 -6.35
CA PRO A 519 -18.09 -26.95 -6.71
C PRO A 519 -17.81 -26.91 -8.22
N VAL A 520 -16.56 -26.69 -8.57
CA VAL A 520 -16.05 -26.64 -9.96
C VAL A 520 -15.22 -27.89 -10.27
N ALA A 521 -14.37 -28.30 -9.33
CA ALA A 521 -13.52 -29.48 -9.49
C ALA A 521 -13.20 -30.11 -8.12
N THR A 522 -12.87 -31.40 -8.13
CA THR A 522 -12.26 -32.08 -6.98
C THR A 522 -11.12 -32.96 -7.48
N MET A 523 -9.90 -32.60 -7.09
CA MET A 523 -8.66 -33.17 -7.63
C MET A 523 -7.66 -33.42 -6.51
N THR A 524 -6.68 -34.28 -6.72
CA THR A 524 -5.51 -34.32 -5.81
C THR A 524 -4.71 -33.02 -5.96
N GLY A 525 -3.93 -32.64 -4.94
CA GLY A 525 -3.05 -31.48 -5.03
C GLY A 525 -2.03 -31.64 -6.15
N HIS A 526 -1.56 -32.87 -6.40
CA HIS A 526 -0.71 -33.18 -7.55
C HIS A 526 -1.42 -32.86 -8.87
N GLU A 527 -2.66 -33.31 -9.06
CA GLU A 527 -3.41 -33.02 -10.29
C GLU A 527 -3.76 -31.54 -10.42
N LEU A 528 -4.11 -30.86 -9.32
CA LEU A 528 -4.46 -29.45 -9.33
C LEU A 528 -3.25 -28.55 -9.62
N MET A 529 -2.05 -28.94 -9.18
CA MET A 529 -0.79 -28.26 -9.51
C MET A 529 -0.32 -28.49 -10.96
N ASN A 530 -0.60 -29.66 -11.55
CA ASN A 530 -0.02 -30.04 -12.86
C ASN A 530 -1.03 -30.02 -14.02
N LYS A 531 -2.26 -30.49 -13.80
CA LYS A 531 -3.33 -30.53 -14.83
C LYS A 531 -4.24 -29.30 -14.75
N GLY A 532 -4.47 -28.79 -13.54
CA GLY A 532 -5.37 -27.67 -13.28
C GLY A 532 -6.85 -27.97 -13.51
N PHE A 533 -7.71 -27.00 -13.22
CA PHE A 533 -9.16 -27.06 -13.45
C PHE A 533 -9.58 -26.11 -14.58
N PRO A 534 -10.64 -26.41 -15.34
CA PRO A 534 -11.09 -25.54 -16.42
C PRO A 534 -11.85 -24.32 -15.89
N VAL A 535 -11.62 -23.17 -16.53
CA VAL A 535 -12.41 -21.96 -16.40
C VAL A 535 -12.83 -21.54 -17.81
N GLN A 536 -14.10 -21.20 -17.98
CA GLN A 536 -14.68 -20.77 -19.25
C GLN A 536 -15.56 -19.54 -19.02
N GLY A 537 -15.54 -18.61 -19.96
CA GLY A 537 -16.36 -17.41 -19.89
C GLY A 537 -16.56 -16.75 -21.25
N ASP A 538 -17.83 -16.46 -21.57
CA ASP A 538 -18.22 -15.94 -22.88
C ASP A 538 -17.93 -14.43 -23.04
N LYS A 539 -17.85 -13.70 -21.91
CA LYS A 539 -17.54 -12.27 -21.90
C LYS A 539 -16.07 -12.04 -22.21
N LEU A 540 -15.79 -11.09 -23.10
CA LEU A 540 -14.43 -10.72 -23.50
C LEU A 540 -13.62 -10.06 -22.36
N TYR A 541 -14.32 -9.45 -21.40
CA TYR A 541 -13.77 -8.83 -20.21
C TYR A 541 -14.54 -9.33 -18.99
N ASP A 542 -13.93 -10.22 -18.20
CA ASP A 542 -14.57 -10.79 -17.01
C ASP A 542 -13.52 -11.33 -16.02
N GLY A 543 -13.98 -11.69 -14.83
CA GLY A 543 -13.16 -12.24 -13.77
C GLY A 543 -13.91 -13.25 -12.91
N TRP A 544 -13.18 -14.26 -12.47
CA TRP A 544 -13.67 -15.33 -11.60
C TRP A 544 -12.79 -15.46 -10.38
N LEU A 545 -13.43 -15.61 -9.23
CA LEU A 545 -12.76 -15.93 -7.97
C LEU A 545 -13.15 -17.35 -7.56
N PHE A 546 -12.19 -18.07 -6.99
CA PHE A 546 -12.36 -19.43 -6.52
C PHE A 546 -11.80 -19.60 -5.12
N GLU A 547 -12.50 -20.40 -4.31
CA GLU A 547 -11.94 -21.01 -3.11
C GLU A 547 -11.26 -22.33 -3.49
N VAL A 548 -10.07 -22.57 -2.96
CA VAL A 548 -9.40 -23.86 -2.99
C VAL A 548 -9.33 -24.38 -1.57
N ARG A 549 -9.97 -25.52 -1.29
CA ARG A 549 -10.10 -26.09 0.05
C ARG A 549 -9.64 -27.53 0.11
N ARG A 550 -8.75 -27.86 1.04
CA ARG A 550 -8.36 -29.23 1.33
C ARG A 550 -9.54 -30.00 1.93
N LEU A 551 -9.80 -31.19 1.39
CA LEU A 551 -10.76 -32.13 1.94
C LEU A 551 -10.11 -32.96 3.08
N PRO A 552 -10.92 -33.48 4.02
CA PRO A 552 -10.44 -34.30 5.13
C PRO A 552 -9.49 -35.44 4.73
#